data_AF-E6K1P9-F1
#
_entry.id   AF-E6K1P9-F1
#
_cell.length_a   1.000
_cell.length_b   1.000
_cell.length_c   1.000
_cell.angle_alpha   90.00
_cell.angle_beta   90.00
_cell.angle_gamma   90.00
#
_symmetry.space_group_name_H-M   'P 1'
#
loop_
_entity.id
_entity.type
_entity.pdbx_description
1 polymer ?
#
loop_
_entity_poly.entity_id
_entity_poly.type
_entity_poly.pdbx_seq_one_letter_code
_entity_poly.pdbx_strand_id
1 'polypeptide(L)'
;MDKVMDSFSHGYYHDQPVPDRPTGRIDEVDSDSDTPPLPPTAGQEAPDLSSYYPHARSIADQNRQAATQDGSIGGFGGSDGVYHRSAGAYGRPIGRSQRSAAVEIPAKIQAMRSLEIQGGKWFKGFRTPEHIFYQEALLMADYEDDYLYPLPVFHQRPSYKSLSSPELRGYFGWRSRWRKGEKQAESTTFAQLYASELINLVGVGGVEEGYARLRELVDDYRALDPSAFFDANQLLKDFRLQYRSEGERENLGDDRPGPDEVWDGELFLVRDPDRHEDGELFSALAGLAAKDERALLDGAAREDEGLVQAVVARVWRGMADHYRRRRKSSLFDDYFGPRTVEPYFPFRRYLFYARKDGRTFDVDWDPLRLYRFHQGSWTVTSYPATRKKRGKVANLLTGLLALLARDDPSPSSSSLPRWISSLALEEKEAVLEERRRAQARRITIDFSRLDAIRQDSALTRDKLIVDEEEDIEEEEDAEDRQHELLTPDEVETFEEAVDSGGGKDEWGLTEEEDRYLRCLLAGEDLSWLSQEGLMESILVDSINDHLFEFFSDTVIEPDPQARIVDDYRRDLAEHYGLDG
;
A
#
# COMPACT_ATOMS: atom_id res chain seq x y z
N MET A 1 -9.69 -28.19 -17.10
CA MET A 1 -10.96 -28.07 -16.33
C MET A 1 -11.56 -26.69 -16.66
N ASP A 2 -11.68 -26.39 -17.96
CA ASP A 2 -11.65 -25.01 -18.48
C ASP A 2 -12.87 -24.68 -19.36
N LYS A 3 -14.07 -25.16 -18.98
CA LYS A 3 -15.30 -24.87 -19.72
C LYS A 3 -16.48 -24.40 -18.87
N VAL A 4 -16.25 -24.00 -17.61
CA VAL A 4 -17.34 -23.59 -16.70
C VAL A 4 -17.25 -22.11 -16.27
N MET A 5 -16.17 -21.39 -16.59
CA MET A 5 -16.07 -19.94 -16.30
C MET A 5 -16.43 -19.03 -17.49
N ASP A 6 -16.52 -19.56 -18.71
CA ASP A 6 -16.80 -18.76 -19.92
C ASP A 6 -18.30 -18.68 -20.29
N SER A 7 -19.18 -19.35 -19.52
CA SER A 7 -20.63 -19.35 -19.74
C SER A 7 -21.41 -18.24 -19.00
N PHE A 8 -20.74 -17.33 -18.29
CA PHE A 8 -21.39 -16.24 -17.55
C PHE A 8 -21.46 -14.90 -18.30
N SER A 9 -21.15 -14.90 -19.60
CA SER A 9 -21.18 -13.69 -20.43
C SER A 9 -22.52 -13.47 -21.17
N HIS A 10 -23.37 -14.49 -21.33
CA HIS A 10 -24.57 -14.36 -22.18
C HIS A 10 -25.80 -14.97 -21.51
N GLY A 11 -26.53 -14.15 -20.77
CA GLY A 11 -27.86 -14.50 -20.27
C GLY A 11 -28.43 -13.46 -19.32
N TYR A 12 -29.44 -12.74 -19.79
CA TYR A 12 -30.37 -11.89 -19.02
C TYR A 12 -29.92 -10.47 -18.64
N TYR A 13 -29.56 -9.65 -19.64
CA TYR A 13 -29.78 -8.19 -19.58
C TYR A 13 -30.06 -7.66 -21.01
N HIS A 14 -31.14 -8.14 -21.63
CA HIS A 14 -31.76 -7.45 -22.76
C HIS A 14 -33.10 -6.91 -22.26
N ASP A 15 -33.14 -5.59 -22.05
CA ASP A 15 -34.30 -4.68 -22.08
C ASP A 15 -34.16 -3.55 -21.04
N GLN A 16 -33.07 -2.80 -21.16
CA GLN A 16 -33.05 -1.38 -20.75
C GLN A 16 -32.80 -0.58 -22.04
N PRO A 17 -33.64 0.41 -22.39
CA PRO A 17 -33.40 1.22 -23.56
C PRO A 17 -32.09 2.00 -23.39
N VAL A 18 -31.14 1.72 -24.27
CA VAL A 18 -29.93 2.52 -24.47
C VAL A 18 -30.38 3.88 -25.03
N PRO A 19 -30.06 5.03 -24.41
CA PRO A 19 -30.29 6.31 -25.07
C PRO A 19 -29.39 6.40 -26.32
N ASP A 20 -29.98 6.85 -27.42
CA ASP A 20 -29.40 6.84 -28.77
C ASP A 20 -27.95 7.33 -28.82
N ARG A 21 -27.12 6.57 -29.56
CA ARG A 21 -25.81 7.04 -30.03
C ARG A 21 -26.03 8.25 -30.96
N PRO A 22 -25.38 9.40 -30.73
CA PRO A 22 -25.34 10.42 -31.75
C PRO A 22 -24.33 9.98 -32.82
N THR A 23 -24.81 9.35 -33.89
CA THR A 23 -24.09 9.28 -35.17
C THR A 23 -24.41 10.54 -35.95
N GLY A 24 -23.51 11.52 -35.92
CA GLY A 24 -23.64 12.76 -36.67
C GLY A 24 -22.29 13.39 -36.92
N ARG A 25 -21.87 13.39 -38.18
CA ARG A 25 -20.76 14.16 -38.74
C ARG A 25 -21.02 15.65 -38.45
N ILE A 26 -20.09 16.31 -37.76
CA ILE A 26 -20.16 17.75 -37.51
C ILE A 26 -19.16 18.41 -38.46
N ASP A 27 -19.70 19.06 -39.49
CA ASP A 27 -18.99 20.07 -40.28
C ASP A 27 -18.93 21.39 -39.48
N GLU A 28 -17.84 22.11 -39.70
CA GLU A 28 -17.39 23.43 -39.19
C GLU A 28 -18.46 24.38 -38.60
N VAL A 29 -18.25 24.79 -37.33
CA VAL A 29 -18.39 26.19 -36.88
C VAL A 29 -17.39 26.46 -35.72
N ASP A 30 -16.47 27.39 -35.95
CA ASP A 30 -15.56 28.00 -34.98
C ASP A 30 -16.30 28.84 -33.93
N SER A 31 -15.89 28.72 -32.65
CA SER A 31 -15.30 29.79 -31.82
C SER A 31 -15.55 29.60 -30.31
N ASP A 32 -14.43 29.62 -29.59
CA ASP A 32 -14.19 29.99 -28.19
C ASP A 32 -14.59 29.04 -27.03
N SER A 33 -13.55 28.27 -26.64
CA SER A 33 -13.10 27.97 -25.27
C SER A 33 -14.08 27.41 -24.24
N ASP A 34 -13.97 26.12 -23.96
CA ASP A 34 -13.58 25.68 -22.61
C ASP A 34 -12.89 24.30 -22.64
N THR A 35 -11.63 24.33 -22.23
CA THR A 35 -10.62 23.27 -22.37
C THR A 35 -10.90 22.12 -21.40
N PRO A 36 -10.76 20.84 -21.78
CA PRO A 36 -10.76 19.73 -20.81
C PRO A 36 -9.61 19.92 -19.82
N PRO A 37 -9.79 19.71 -18.50
CA PRO A 37 -8.72 19.95 -17.55
C PRO A 37 -7.51 19.09 -17.90
N LEU A 38 -6.37 19.77 -18.00
CA LEU A 38 -5.05 19.20 -18.25
C LEU A 38 -4.71 18.18 -17.14
N PRO A 39 -3.91 17.13 -17.46
CA PRO A 39 -3.28 16.32 -16.41
C PRO A 39 -2.39 17.22 -15.54
N PRO A 40 -2.26 16.93 -14.22
CA PRO A 40 -1.52 17.78 -13.32
C PRO A 40 -0.06 17.94 -13.78
N THR A 41 0.37 19.20 -13.75
CA THR A 41 1.73 19.66 -14.02
C THR A 41 2.69 19.05 -13.02
N ALA A 42 3.88 18.65 -13.47
CA ALA A 42 4.99 18.32 -12.59
C ALA A 42 5.26 19.51 -11.65
N GLY A 43 5.00 19.35 -10.36
CA GLY A 43 5.13 20.42 -9.36
C GLY A 43 4.16 20.36 -8.18
N GLN A 44 3.12 19.52 -8.21
CA GLN A 44 2.35 19.19 -7.00
C GLN A 44 2.97 17.99 -6.30
N GLU A 45 3.20 18.10 -4.98
CA GLU A 45 3.46 16.93 -4.14
C GLU A 45 2.37 15.89 -4.43
N ALA A 46 2.77 14.63 -4.63
CA ALA A 46 1.78 13.57 -4.72
C ALA A 46 0.97 13.58 -3.41
N PRO A 47 -0.36 13.39 -3.45
CA PRO A 47 -1.12 13.20 -2.23
C PRO A 47 -0.47 12.08 -1.43
N ASP A 48 -0.23 12.31 -0.13
CA ASP A 48 0.21 11.25 0.78
C ASP A 48 -0.88 10.17 0.83
N LEU A 49 -0.66 9.08 0.11
CA LEU A 49 -1.59 7.97 0.01
C LEU A 49 -1.37 6.90 1.08
N SER A 50 -0.47 7.14 2.04
CA SER A 50 -0.34 6.26 3.21
C SER A 50 -1.69 6.07 3.92
N SER A 51 -2.59 7.06 3.83
CA SER A 51 -3.96 6.98 4.36
C SER A 51 -4.95 6.18 3.50
N TYR A 52 -4.75 6.09 2.18
CA TYR A 52 -5.65 5.37 1.27
C TYR A 52 -5.27 3.90 1.13
N TYR A 53 -3.98 3.59 1.27
CA TYR A 53 -3.44 2.23 1.22
C TYR A 53 -2.51 1.94 2.41
N PRO A 54 -2.95 2.13 3.67
CA PRO A 54 -2.11 1.91 4.86
C PRO A 54 -1.62 0.46 5.01
N HIS A 55 -2.18 -0.45 4.21
CA HIS A 55 -2.10 -1.90 4.36
C HIS A 55 -1.80 -2.66 3.06
N ALA A 56 -1.32 -2.00 2.00
CA ALA A 56 -0.94 -2.71 0.76
C ALA A 56 0.02 -3.88 1.05
N ARG A 57 0.93 -3.72 2.03
CA ARG A 57 1.74 -4.83 2.61
C ARG A 57 0.93 -5.77 3.53
N SER A 58 0.14 -5.25 4.47
CA SER A 58 -0.59 -6.04 5.48
C SER A 58 -1.66 -6.99 4.91
N ILE A 59 -2.23 -6.72 3.72
CA ILE A 59 -3.31 -7.57 3.16
C ILE A 59 -2.75 -8.71 2.33
N ALA A 60 -1.60 -8.51 1.66
CA ALA A 60 -0.81 -9.62 1.16
C ALA A 60 -0.32 -10.50 2.32
N ASP A 61 0.12 -9.91 3.45
CA ASP A 61 0.56 -10.64 4.64
C ASP A 61 -0.55 -11.42 5.37
N GLN A 62 -1.76 -10.85 5.50
CA GLN A 62 -2.89 -11.54 6.11
C GLN A 62 -3.44 -12.67 5.21
N ASN A 63 -3.42 -12.48 3.89
CA ASN A 63 -3.72 -13.56 2.94
C ASN A 63 -2.60 -14.61 2.92
N ARG A 64 -1.33 -14.24 3.20
CA ARG A 64 -0.19 -15.15 3.42
C ARG A 64 -0.35 -16.01 4.68
N GLN A 65 -0.93 -15.49 5.76
CA GLN A 65 -1.16 -16.25 7.01
C GLN A 65 -2.30 -17.27 6.87
N ALA A 66 -3.37 -16.95 6.13
CA ALA A 66 -4.44 -17.90 5.85
C ALA A 66 -4.00 -19.07 4.95
N ALA A 67 -3.05 -18.84 4.05
CA ALA A 67 -2.50 -19.88 3.15
C ALA A 67 -1.38 -20.74 3.77
N THR A 68 -0.86 -20.37 4.95
CA THR A 68 0.25 -21.10 5.61
C THR A 68 -0.21 -22.07 6.71
N GLN A 69 -1.50 -22.10 7.06
CA GLN A 69 -2.05 -23.10 7.99
C GLN A 69 -2.51 -24.39 7.32
N ASP A 70 -2.46 -24.50 5.99
CA ASP A 70 -2.84 -25.72 5.27
C ASP A 70 -1.64 -26.22 4.43
N GLY A 71 -0.70 -26.87 5.14
CA GLY A 71 0.62 -27.21 4.61
C GLY A 71 1.17 -28.54 5.12
N SER A 72 0.37 -29.60 5.06
CA SER A 72 0.86 -30.98 4.99
C SER A 72 -0.17 -31.76 4.17
N ILE A 73 0.12 -32.23 2.96
CA ILE A 73 0.85 -33.48 2.72
C ILE A 73 1.28 -33.56 1.23
N GLY A 74 2.56 -33.89 1.04
CA GLY A 74 3.17 -34.78 0.04
C GLY A 74 2.56 -34.99 -1.36
N GLY A 75 3.41 -34.78 -2.38
CA GLY A 75 3.09 -35.02 -3.80
C GLY A 75 3.28 -36.46 -4.32
N PHE A 76 3.34 -36.51 -5.66
CA PHE A 76 3.52 -37.62 -6.62
C PHE A 76 2.26 -38.24 -7.26
N GLY A 77 2.05 -37.90 -8.54
CA GLY A 77 2.34 -38.80 -9.66
C GLY A 77 1.34 -39.92 -10.01
N GLY A 78 0.68 -39.75 -11.17
CA GLY A 78 0.51 -40.83 -12.17
C GLY A 78 -0.58 -41.88 -11.99
N SER A 79 -1.67 -41.70 -12.75
CA SER A 79 -2.53 -42.71 -13.43
C SER A 79 -3.01 -43.98 -12.71
N ASP A 80 -4.33 -44.19 -12.88
CA ASP A 80 -5.10 -45.44 -12.73
C ASP A 80 -5.30 -46.00 -11.31
N GLY A 81 -6.54 -45.92 -10.81
CA GLY A 81 -6.93 -46.72 -9.65
C GLY A 81 -8.18 -46.27 -8.90
N VAL A 82 -9.33 -46.77 -9.34
CA VAL A 82 -10.42 -47.30 -8.48
C VAL A 82 -11.00 -46.37 -7.38
N TYR A 83 -12.22 -45.89 -7.64
CA TYR A 83 -13.19 -45.49 -6.61
C TYR A 83 -13.46 -46.66 -5.63
N HIS A 84 -12.78 -46.68 -4.48
CA HIS A 84 -13.15 -47.55 -3.38
C HIS A 84 -14.05 -46.83 -2.37
N ARG A 85 -15.35 -47.06 -2.59
CA ARG A 85 -16.41 -47.34 -1.60
C ARG A 85 -15.90 -47.54 -0.16
N SER A 86 -16.41 -46.73 0.77
CA SER A 86 -16.64 -47.13 2.16
C SER A 86 -18.15 -47.06 2.45
N ALA A 87 -18.87 -48.08 1.96
CA ALA A 87 -20.17 -48.46 2.49
C ALA A 87 -19.92 -49.44 3.64
N GLY A 88 -20.49 -49.19 4.82
CA GLY A 88 -20.26 -50.09 5.95
C GLY A 88 -21.06 -49.84 7.23
N ALA A 89 -22.32 -49.42 7.16
CA ALA A 89 -23.35 -49.70 8.18
C ALA A 89 -24.76 -49.29 7.71
N TYR A 90 -25.26 -49.90 6.63
CA TYR A 90 -26.70 -49.91 6.35
C TYR A 90 -27.30 -51.17 6.96
N GLY A 91 -28.25 -50.99 7.87
CA GLY A 91 -28.90 -52.07 8.59
C GLY A 91 -30.33 -51.75 9.02
N ARG A 92 -31.20 -51.35 8.08
CA ARG A 92 -32.59 -51.83 7.90
C ARG A 92 -33.27 -51.05 6.76
N PRO A 93 -34.03 -51.72 5.88
CA PRO A 93 -34.75 -51.04 4.81
C PRO A 93 -35.89 -50.22 5.43
N ILE A 94 -35.76 -48.89 5.46
CA ILE A 94 -36.92 -48.04 5.74
C ILE A 94 -37.82 -48.13 4.52
N GLY A 95 -38.88 -48.93 4.66
CA GLY A 95 -39.90 -49.08 3.64
C GLY A 95 -40.44 -47.73 3.19
N ARG A 96 -40.91 -47.69 1.94
CA ARG A 96 -41.86 -46.69 1.46
C ARG A 96 -42.99 -46.52 2.48
N SER A 97 -42.89 -45.52 3.35
CA SER A 97 -43.98 -44.81 4.04
C SER A 97 -43.41 -44.03 5.23
N GLN A 98 -42.62 -43.01 4.96
CA GLN A 98 -42.82 -41.73 5.66
C GLN A 98 -43.29 -40.75 4.60
N ARG A 99 -44.61 -40.73 4.36
CA ARG A 99 -45.26 -39.47 4.05
C ARG A 99 -44.85 -38.55 5.20
N SER A 100 -43.94 -37.62 4.95
CA SER A 100 -43.69 -36.53 5.89
C SER A 100 -45.06 -35.98 6.27
N ALA A 101 -45.33 -35.86 7.56
CA ALA A 101 -46.45 -35.04 7.99
C ALA A 101 -46.31 -33.72 7.21
N ALA A 102 -47.33 -33.34 6.43
CA ALA A 102 -47.26 -32.15 5.62
C ALA A 102 -46.91 -30.99 6.57
N VAL A 103 -45.70 -30.45 6.44
CA VAL A 103 -45.26 -29.32 7.26
C VAL A 103 -46.29 -28.23 7.02
N GLU A 104 -47.03 -27.88 8.07
CA GLU A 104 -48.04 -26.84 7.98
C GLU A 104 -47.36 -25.56 7.51
N ILE A 105 -47.90 -24.97 6.44
CA ILE A 105 -47.36 -23.76 5.83
C ILE A 105 -48.14 -22.58 6.42
N PRO A 106 -47.52 -21.72 7.24
CA PRO A 106 -48.16 -20.56 7.82
C PRO A 106 -48.81 -19.64 6.77
N ALA A 107 -49.95 -19.04 7.13
CA ALA A 107 -50.73 -18.19 6.22
C ALA A 107 -49.89 -17.03 5.63
N LYS A 108 -48.94 -16.50 6.40
CA LYS A 108 -48.06 -15.41 5.94
C LYS A 108 -47.10 -15.86 4.83
N ILE A 109 -46.58 -17.08 4.90
CA ILE A 109 -45.75 -17.68 3.82
C ILE A 109 -46.62 -17.95 2.58
N GLN A 110 -47.87 -18.39 2.76
CA GLN A 110 -48.80 -18.53 1.63
C GLN A 110 -49.11 -17.19 0.96
N ALA A 111 -49.35 -16.14 1.76
CA ALA A 111 -49.60 -14.78 1.28
C ALA A 111 -48.38 -14.23 0.51
N MET A 112 -47.17 -14.41 1.02
CA MET A 112 -45.93 -14.05 0.33
C MET A 112 -45.84 -14.73 -1.04
N ARG A 113 -45.98 -16.07 -1.12
CA ARG A 113 -45.95 -16.81 -2.39
C ARG A 113 -47.03 -16.36 -3.39
N SER A 114 -48.14 -15.82 -2.91
CA SER A 114 -49.20 -15.31 -3.79
C SER A 114 -48.79 -14.02 -4.54
N LEU A 115 -47.88 -13.22 -3.98
CA LEU A 115 -47.32 -12.02 -4.64
C LEU A 115 -46.55 -12.38 -5.90
N GLU A 116 -45.83 -13.52 -5.90
CA GLU A 116 -45.12 -14.03 -7.07
C GLU A 116 -46.08 -14.37 -8.22
N ILE A 117 -47.19 -15.03 -7.90
CA ILE A 117 -48.20 -15.49 -8.86
C ILE A 117 -48.93 -14.30 -9.49
N GLN A 118 -49.21 -13.26 -8.69
CA GLN A 118 -49.86 -12.04 -9.15
C GLN A 118 -48.91 -11.15 -9.98
N GLY A 119 -47.62 -11.10 -9.63
CA GLY A 119 -46.59 -10.40 -10.40
C GLY A 119 -46.43 -10.94 -11.82
N GLY A 120 -46.52 -12.26 -12.01
CA GLY A 120 -46.37 -12.91 -13.32
C GLY A 120 -47.58 -12.82 -14.27
N LYS A 121 -48.78 -12.51 -13.75
CA LYS A 121 -50.04 -12.53 -14.55
C LYS A 121 -50.51 -11.15 -15.05
N TRP A 122 -50.12 -10.05 -14.41
CA TRP A 122 -50.72 -8.73 -14.69
C TRP A 122 -49.74 -7.66 -15.20
N PHE A 123 -48.43 -7.87 -15.11
CA PHE A 123 -47.42 -6.86 -15.50
C PHE A 123 -46.20 -7.51 -16.15
N LYS A 124 -46.34 -7.96 -17.40
CA LYS A 124 -45.28 -8.62 -18.18
C LYS A 124 -44.07 -7.74 -18.54
N GLY A 125 -43.97 -6.49 -18.07
CA GLY A 125 -42.87 -5.58 -18.43
C GLY A 125 -42.39 -4.59 -17.36
N PHE A 126 -42.90 -4.62 -16.12
CA PHE A 126 -42.62 -3.55 -15.14
C PHE A 126 -42.10 -4.00 -13.76
N ARG A 127 -41.97 -5.30 -13.49
CA ARG A 127 -41.44 -5.79 -12.21
C ARG A 127 -40.29 -6.77 -12.42
N THR A 128 -39.10 -6.39 -11.96
CA THR A 128 -37.91 -7.24 -11.95
C THR A 128 -38.00 -8.27 -10.79
N PRO A 129 -37.25 -9.39 -10.85
CA PRO A 129 -37.14 -10.33 -9.73
C PRO A 129 -36.76 -9.65 -8.42
N GLU A 130 -35.87 -8.66 -8.46
CA GLU A 130 -35.42 -7.88 -7.31
C GLU A 130 -36.57 -7.05 -6.71
N HIS A 131 -37.43 -6.46 -7.54
CA HIS A 131 -38.61 -5.75 -7.06
C HIS A 131 -39.61 -6.69 -6.36
N ILE A 132 -39.84 -7.89 -6.91
CA ILE A 132 -40.74 -8.88 -6.28
C ILE A 132 -40.16 -9.30 -4.93
N PHE A 133 -38.87 -9.67 -4.90
CA PHE A 133 -38.17 -10.02 -3.68
C PHE A 133 -38.28 -8.93 -2.61
N TYR A 134 -38.08 -7.66 -2.99
CA TYR A 134 -38.21 -6.53 -2.07
C TYR A 134 -39.61 -6.45 -1.44
N GLN A 135 -40.68 -6.60 -2.23
CA GLN A 135 -42.05 -6.57 -1.72
C GLN A 135 -42.35 -7.73 -0.77
N GLU A 136 -41.86 -8.93 -1.10
CA GLU A 136 -41.96 -10.10 -0.23
C GLU A 136 -41.20 -9.89 1.08
N ALA A 137 -40.00 -9.33 1.00
CA ALA A 137 -39.15 -9.07 2.15
C ALA A 137 -39.81 -8.05 3.09
N LEU A 138 -40.41 -6.98 2.56
CA LEU A 138 -41.19 -6.03 3.35
C LEU A 138 -42.39 -6.70 4.05
N LEU A 139 -43.14 -7.54 3.34
CA LEU A 139 -44.26 -8.29 3.94
C LEU A 139 -43.77 -9.16 5.10
N MET A 140 -42.59 -9.76 4.95
CA MET A 140 -41.99 -10.68 5.90
C MET A 140 -41.05 -10.01 6.91
N ALA A 141 -40.93 -8.68 6.94
CA ALA A 141 -39.92 -7.97 7.74
C ALA A 141 -39.93 -8.40 9.21
N ASP A 142 -41.12 -8.43 9.84
CA ASP A 142 -41.32 -8.78 11.25
C ASP A 142 -41.83 -10.22 11.46
N TYR A 143 -41.80 -11.06 10.42
CA TYR A 143 -42.24 -12.44 10.57
C TYR A 143 -41.21 -13.27 11.33
N GLU A 144 -41.66 -13.94 12.38
CA GLU A 144 -40.89 -14.95 13.11
C GLU A 144 -41.44 -16.35 12.84
N ASP A 145 -40.55 -17.34 12.87
CA ASP A 145 -40.89 -18.77 12.84
C ASP A 145 -39.98 -19.47 13.87
N ASP A 146 -40.36 -20.67 14.29
CA ASP A 146 -39.60 -21.49 15.24
C ASP A 146 -39.09 -22.80 14.60
N TYR A 147 -39.43 -23.02 13.33
CA TYR A 147 -39.10 -24.25 12.62
C TYR A 147 -37.60 -24.43 12.39
N LEU A 148 -37.10 -25.62 12.75
CA LEU A 148 -35.74 -26.07 12.48
C LEU A 148 -35.74 -26.95 11.23
N TYR A 149 -35.10 -26.51 10.16
CA TYR A 149 -35.00 -27.31 8.95
C TYR A 149 -33.77 -28.24 9.02
N PRO A 150 -33.95 -29.57 8.96
CA PRO A 150 -32.90 -30.52 9.31
C PRO A 150 -31.93 -30.86 8.17
N LEU A 151 -32.14 -30.33 6.96
CA LEU A 151 -31.37 -30.70 5.78
C LEU A 151 -30.50 -29.52 5.28
N PRO A 152 -29.34 -29.78 4.66
CA PRO A 152 -28.55 -28.76 4.00
C PRO A 152 -29.34 -28.05 2.91
N VAL A 153 -29.18 -26.72 2.81
CA VAL A 153 -29.78 -25.88 1.76
C VAL A 153 -28.67 -25.19 0.98
N PHE A 154 -28.71 -25.30 -0.35
CA PHE A 154 -27.73 -24.67 -1.23
C PHE A 154 -28.40 -24.03 -2.45
N HIS A 155 -28.41 -22.69 -2.49
CA HIS A 155 -28.77 -21.92 -3.67
C HIS A 155 -27.75 -20.79 -3.89
N GLN A 156 -27.23 -20.66 -5.12
CA GLN A 156 -26.12 -19.72 -5.43
C GLN A 156 -26.50 -18.23 -5.38
N ARG A 157 -27.78 -17.89 -5.60
CA ARG A 157 -28.36 -16.54 -5.50
C ARG A 157 -29.78 -16.67 -4.96
N PRO A 158 -29.96 -16.90 -3.65
CA PRO A 158 -31.24 -17.27 -3.08
C PRO A 158 -32.25 -16.12 -3.17
N SER A 159 -33.50 -16.50 -3.43
CA SER A 159 -34.72 -15.69 -3.29
C SER A 159 -35.74 -16.48 -2.48
N TYR A 160 -36.81 -15.86 -1.98
CA TYR A 160 -37.88 -16.63 -1.35
C TYR A 160 -38.48 -17.68 -2.30
N LYS A 161 -38.60 -17.32 -3.58
CA LYS A 161 -39.08 -18.20 -4.65
C LYS A 161 -38.23 -19.45 -4.84
N SER A 162 -36.92 -19.36 -4.67
CA SER A 162 -36.03 -20.51 -4.89
C SER A 162 -36.12 -21.56 -3.79
N LEU A 163 -36.56 -21.18 -2.59
CA LEU A 163 -36.71 -22.08 -1.45
C LEU A 163 -38.09 -22.76 -1.50
N SER A 164 -38.15 -24.04 -1.15
CA SER A 164 -39.39 -24.76 -0.87
C SER A 164 -40.07 -24.23 0.40
N SER A 165 -41.36 -24.52 0.61
CA SER A 165 -42.07 -24.02 1.80
C SER A 165 -41.44 -24.48 3.13
N PRO A 166 -40.98 -25.74 3.28
CA PRO A 166 -40.23 -26.14 4.47
C PRO A 166 -38.88 -25.42 4.63
N GLU A 167 -38.15 -25.16 3.52
CA GLU A 167 -36.90 -24.40 3.57
C GLU A 167 -37.13 -22.94 3.95
N LEU A 168 -38.22 -22.32 3.48
CA LEU A 168 -38.62 -20.97 3.88
C LEU A 168 -38.94 -20.89 5.37
N ARG A 169 -39.66 -21.88 5.91
CA ARG A 169 -39.87 -21.96 7.36
C ARG A 169 -38.54 -22.09 8.10
N GLY A 170 -37.62 -22.91 7.58
CA GLY A 170 -36.27 -23.05 8.13
C GLY A 170 -35.50 -21.74 8.13
N TYR A 171 -35.53 -21.01 7.01
CA TYR A 171 -34.93 -19.70 6.88
C TYR A 171 -35.48 -18.72 7.90
N PHE A 172 -36.82 -18.59 7.99
CA PHE A 172 -37.43 -17.66 8.95
C PHE A 172 -37.19 -18.08 10.40
N GLY A 173 -37.10 -19.37 10.68
CA GLY A 173 -36.70 -19.91 11.98
C GLY A 173 -35.28 -19.51 12.35
N TRP A 174 -34.33 -19.77 11.45
CA TRP A 174 -32.93 -19.37 11.61
C TRP A 174 -32.80 -17.84 11.76
N ARG A 175 -33.45 -17.06 10.89
CA ARG A 175 -33.42 -15.59 10.94
C ARG A 175 -33.95 -15.05 12.27
N SER A 176 -34.99 -15.68 12.82
CA SER A 176 -35.55 -15.30 14.13
C SER A 176 -34.56 -15.56 15.27
N ARG A 177 -33.91 -16.73 15.28
CA ARG A 177 -32.85 -17.06 16.23
C ARG A 177 -31.64 -16.13 16.10
N TRP A 178 -31.19 -15.89 14.87
CA TRP A 178 -30.07 -15.00 14.57
C TRP A 178 -30.31 -13.58 15.10
N ARG A 179 -31.49 -13.01 14.84
CA ARG A 179 -31.88 -11.68 15.34
C ARG A 179 -32.00 -11.61 16.87
N LYS A 180 -32.27 -12.74 17.54
CA LYS A 180 -32.30 -12.85 19.01
C LYS A 180 -30.92 -13.09 19.63
N GLY A 181 -29.86 -13.14 18.83
CA GLY A 181 -28.48 -13.33 19.29
C GLY A 181 -28.03 -14.79 19.37
N GLU A 182 -28.87 -15.75 18.94
CA GLU A 182 -28.47 -17.15 18.84
C GLU A 182 -27.66 -17.36 17.55
N LYS A 183 -26.38 -16.96 17.58
CA LYS A 183 -25.46 -17.00 16.44
C LYS A 183 -25.03 -18.43 16.13
N GLN A 184 -25.71 -19.07 15.17
CA GLN A 184 -25.38 -20.41 14.69
C GLN A 184 -25.30 -20.42 13.16
N ALA A 185 -24.27 -21.08 12.62
CA ALA A 185 -24.15 -21.33 11.19
C ALA A 185 -24.99 -22.55 10.82
N GLU A 186 -26.00 -22.34 9.98
CA GLU A 186 -26.87 -23.41 9.47
C GLU A 186 -26.73 -23.58 7.96
N SER A 187 -26.88 -22.48 7.20
CA SER A 187 -26.73 -22.50 5.75
C SER A 187 -26.27 -21.14 5.24
N THR A 188 -25.19 -21.14 4.46
CA THR A 188 -24.71 -19.94 3.74
C THR A 188 -25.79 -19.35 2.84
N THR A 189 -26.73 -20.18 2.34
CA THR A 189 -27.90 -19.72 1.59
C THR A 189 -28.78 -18.80 2.43
N PHE A 190 -29.04 -19.16 3.69
CA PHE A 190 -29.84 -18.36 4.60
C PHE A 190 -29.14 -17.03 4.91
N ALA A 191 -27.83 -17.06 5.17
CA ALA A 191 -27.05 -15.85 5.41
C ALA A 191 -27.06 -14.90 4.19
N GLN A 192 -26.89 -15.42 2.97
CA GLN A 192 -26.97 -14.61 1.74
C GLN A 192 -28.36 -14.04 1.46
N LEU A 193 -29.41 -14.79 1.79
CA LEU A 193 -30.79 -14.32 1.68
C LEU A 193 -31.05 -13.19 2.68
N TYR A 194 -30.54 -13.32 3.91
CA TYR A 194 -30.66 -12.27 4.93
C TYR A 194 -29.82 -11.04 4.60
N ALA A 195 -28.61 -11.21 4.06
CA ALA A 195 -27.85 -10.10 3.50
C ALA A 195 -28.63 -9.36 2.41
N SER A 196 -29.35 -10.09 1.54
CA SER A 196 -30.24 -9.47 0.53
C SER A 196 -31.39 -8.68 1.17
N GLU A 197 -31.94 -9.11 2.32
CA GLU A 197 -32.90 -8.28 3.07
C GLU A 197 -32.25 -6.99 3.59
N LEU A 198 -31.07 -7.10 4.21
CA LEU A 198 -30.37 -5.98 4.84
C LEU A 198 -29.91 -4.92 3.82
N ILE A 199 -29.37 -5.32 2.66
CA ILE A 199 -29.00 -4.36 1.59
C ILE A 199 -30.20 -3.64 1.00
N ASN A 200 -31.43 -4.14 1.19
CA ASN A 200 -32.66 -3.43 0.80
C ASN A 200 -33.27 -2.63 1.96
N LEU A 201 -32.59 -2.57 3.11
CA LEU A 201 -33.05 -1.93 4.34
C LEU A 201 -34.34 -2.55 4.89
N VAL A 202 -34.50 -3.87 4.79
CA VAL A 202 -35.68 -4.57 5.32
C VAL A 202 -35.45 -4.96 6.79
N GLY A 203 -36.40 -4.61 7.65
CA GLY A 203 -36.36 -4.95 9.09
C GLY A 203 -35.33 -4.15 9.88
N VAL A 204 -34.90 -2.99 9.37
CA VAL A 204 -33.98 -2.03 9.98
C VAL A 204 -34.58 -0.62 9.92
N GLY A 205 -34.20 0.25 10.86
CA GLY A 205 -34.70 1.62 11.00
C GLY A 205 -34.04 2.64 10.06
N GLY A 206 -32.99 2.28 9.33
CA GLY A 206 -32.30 3.17 8.40
C GLY A 206 -31.02 2.61 7.81
N VAL A 207 -30.29 3.45 7.09
CA VAL A 207 -29.02 3.11 6.40
C VAL A 207 -27.95 2.67 7.40
N GLU A 208 -27.72 3.47 8.46
CA GLU A 208 -26.72 3.19 9.49
C GLU A 208 -26.93 1.84 10.18
N GLU A 209 -28.15 1.59 10.65
CA GLU A 209 -28.50 0.31 11.28
C GLU A 209 -28.41 -0.84 10.27
N GLY A 210 -28.80 -0.62 9.02
CA GLY A 210 -28.65 -1.59 7.94
C GLY A 210 -27.20 -1.99 7.69
N TYR A 211 -26.30 -1.02 7.60
CA TYR A 211 -24.87 -1.24 7.42
C TYR A 211 -24.26 -1.97 8.63
N ALA A 212 -24.57 -1.51 9.85
CA ALA A 212 -24.07 -2.11 11.08
C ALA A 212 -24.48 -3.59 11.21
N ARG A 213 -25.75 -3.91 10.96
CA ARG A 213 -26.24 -5.30 10.99
C ARG A 213 -25.67 -6.16 9.87
N LEU A 214 -25.45 -5.59 8.69
CA LEU A 214 -24.82 -6.30 7.57
C LEU A 214 -23.37 -6.66 7.90
N ARG A 215 -22.62 -5.71 8.47
CA ARG A 215 -21.25 -5.95 8.92
C ARG A 215 -21.20 -7.01 10.02
N GLU A 216 -22.06 -6.90 11.04
CA GLU A 216 -22.18 -7.92 12.10
C GLU A 216 -22.52 -9.30 11.53
N LEU A 217 -23.47 -9.39 10.58
CA LEU A 217 -23.79 -10.65 9.90
C LEU A 217 -22.56 -11.23 9.20
N VAL A 218 -21.84 -10.42 8.44
CA VAL A 218 -20.66 -10.86 7.69
C VAL A 218 -19.57 -11.35 8.65
N ASP A 219 -19.24 -10.58 9.67
CA ASP A 219 -18.16 -10.89 10.61
C ASP A 219 -18.48 -12.14 11.45
N ASP A 220 -19.65 -12.18 12.08
CA ASP A 220 -20.09 -13.31 12.91
C ASP A 220 -20.21 -14.60 12.09
N TYR A 221 -20.80 -14.51 10.88
CA TYR A 221 -21.02 -15.70 10.07
C TYR A 221 -19.70 -16.23 9.50
N ARG A 222 -18.75 -15.35 9.15
CA ARG A 222 -17.40 -15.77 8.71
C ARG A 222 -16.57 -16.37 9.83
N ALA A 223 -16.78 -15.95 11.07
CA ALA A 223 -16.14 -16.58 12.23
C ALA A 223 -16.60 -18.04 12.41
N LEU A 224 -17.85 -18.35 12.02
CA LEU A 224 -18.43 -19.70 12.08
C LEU A 224 -18.15 -20.54 10.82
N ASP A 225 -18.17 -19.90 9.65
CA ASP A 225 -17.89 -20.49 8.33
C ASP A 225 -16.98 -19.55 7.52
N PRO A 226 -15.65 -19.74 7.57
CA PRO A 226 -14.70 -18.87 6.86
C PRO A 226 -14.87 -18.82 5.34
N SER A 227 -15.59 -19.79 4.75
CA SER A 227 -15.87 -19.85 3.32
C SER A 227 -17.08 -19.00 2.89
N ALA A 228 -17.91 -18.58 3.85
CA ALA A 228 -19.03 -17.69 3.62
C ALA A 228 -18.57 -16.26 3.28
N PHE A 229 -19.42 -15.50 2.57
CA PHE A 229 -19.18 -14.09 2.23
C PHE A 229 -17.76 -13.83 1.69
N PHE A 230 -17.29 -14.64 0.74
CA PHE A 230 -15.99 -14.40 0.11
C PHE A 230 -15.90 -13.03 -0.61
N ASP A 231 -17.05 -12.42 -0.89
CA ASP A 231 -17.24 -11.09 -1.45
C ASP A 231 -17.58 -10.03 -0.39
N ALA A 232 -17.36 -10.30 0.90
CA ALA A 232 -17.65 -9.41 2.04
C ALA A 232 -17.24 -7.96 1.81
N ASN A 233 -15.97 -7.73 1.43
CA ASN A 233 -15.45 -6.38 1.21
C ASN A 233 -16.21 -5.67 0.09
N GLN A 234 -16.52 -6.38 -1.00
CA GLN A 234 -17.28 -5.85 -2.12
C GLN A 234 -18.73 -5.53 -1.72
N LEU A 235 -19.36 -6.39 -0.94
CA LEU A 235 -20.71 -6.21 -0.42
C LEU A 235 -20.82 -4.98 0.49
N LEU A 236 -19.89 -4.80 1.42
CA LEU A 236 -19.86 -3.66 2.34
C LEU A 236 -19.55 -2.35 1.58
N LYS A 237 -18.59 -2.39 0.65
CA LYS A 237 -18.31 -1.28 -0.27
C LYS A 237 -19.54 -0.87 -1.07
N ASP A 238 -20.23 -1.84 -1.68
CA ASP A 238 -21.43 -1.57 -2.48
C ASP A 238 -22.53 -0.91 -1.65
N PHE A 239 -22.66 -1.31 -0.38
CA PHE A 239 -23.59 -0.69 0.55
C PHE A 239 -23.26 0.78 0.79
N ARG A 240 -22.01 1.07 1.15
CA ARG A 240 -21.57 2.45 1.39
C ARG A 240 -21.70 3.30 0.14
N LEU A 241 -21.34 2.75 -1.03
CA LEU A 241 -21.43 3.46 -2.30
C LEU A 241 -22.89 3.79 -2.65
N GLN A 242 -23.79 2.81 -2.56
CA GLN A 242 -25.19 2.95 -2.96
C GLN A 242 -25.98 3.94 -2.07
N TYR A 243 -25.68 3.94 -0.77
CA TYR A 243 -26.43 4.72 0.22
C TYR A 243 -25.74 6.01 0.66
N ARG A 244 -24.59 6.35 0.07
CA ARG A 244 -23.84 7.59 0.34
C ARG A 244 -24.68 8.85 0.19
N SER A 245 -24.47 9.84 1.07
CA SER A 245 -25.02 11.19 0.91
C SER A 245 -24.06 12.10 0.12
N GLU A 246 -24.60 13.08 -0.60
CA GLU A 246 -23.81 14.08 -1.30
C GLU A 246 -22.95 14.87 -0.30
N GLY A 247 -21.63 14.94 -0.52
CA GLY A 247 -20.70 15.69 0.33
C GLY A 247 -20.12 14.95 1.54
N GLU A 248 -20.52 13.70 1.79
CA GLU A 248 -19.80 12.86 2.75
C GLU A 248 -18.37 12.63 2.23
N ARG A 249 -17.36 13.00 3.03
CA ARG A 249 -15.92 12.72 2.82
C ARG A 249 -15.44 11.57 3.71
N GLU A 250 -16.37 10.77 4.22
CA GLU A 250 -15.98 9.71 5.15
C GLU A 250 -15.03 8.75 4.45
N ASN A 251 -13.87 8.59 5.08
CA ASN A 251 -12.77 7.80 4.59
C ASN A 251 -13.23 6.35 4.59
N LEU A 252 -13.48 5.79 3.41
CA LEU A 252 -14.03 4.44 3.24
C LEU A 252 -13.03 3.34 3.64
N GLY A 253 -11.84 3.72 4.13
CA GLY A 253 -10.64 2.91 4.32
C GLY A 253 -10.60 1.96 5.52
N ASP A 254 -11.70 1.77 6.26
CA ASP A 254 -11.71 0.78 7.37
C ASP A 254 -11.94 -0.67 6.87
N ASP A 255 -12.49 -0.83 5.65
CA ASP A 255 -12.71 -2.15 5.06
C ASP A 255 -11.47 -2.59 4.26
N ARG A 256 -11.05 -3.85 4.41
CA ARG A 256 -9.91 -4.41 3.67
C ARG A 256 -10.10 -4.18 2.15
N PRO A 257 -9.15 -3.58 1.41
CA PRO A 257 -9.23 -3.42 -0.04
C PRO A 257 -9.59 -4.71 -0.76
N GLY A 258 -10.49 -4.59 -1.72
CA GLY A 258 -10.83 -5.65 -2.65
C GLY A 258 -9.75 -5.81 -3.74
N PRO A 259 -9.94 -6.77 -4.66
CA PRO A 259 -8.97 -7.04 -5.72
C PRO A 259 -8.70 -5.85 -6.64
N ASP A 260 -9.69 -4.98 -6.80
CA ASP A 260 -9.64 -3.79 -7.65
C ASP A 260 -8.81 -2.68 -7.00
N GLU A 261 -8.98 -2.45 -5.70
CA GLU A 261 -8.21 -1.48 -4.92
C GLU A 261 -6.76 -1.94 -4.74
N VAL A 262 -6.54 -3.24 -4.50
CA VAL A 262 -5.18 -3.80 -4.50
C VAL A 262 -4.51 -3.53 -5.84
N TRP A 263 -5.21 -3.80 -6.94
CA TRP A 263 -4.68 -3.53 -8.28
C TRP A 263 -4.36 -2.05 -8.50
N ASP A 264 -5.22 -1.13 -8.08
CA ASP A 264 -4.99 0.31 -8.21
C ASP A 264 -3.83 0.80 -7.32
N GLY A 265 -3.69 0.25 -6.11
CA GLY A 265 -2.54 0.49 -5.24
C GLY A 265 -1.22 0.09 -5.90
N GLU A 266 -1.15 -1.11 -6.50
CA GLU A 266 0.08 -1.53 -7.19
C GLU A 266 0.36 -0.70 -8.45
N LEU A 267 -0.69 -0.29 -9.18
CA LEU A 267 -0.54 0.60 -10.33
C LEU A 267 0.02 1.96 -9.93
N PHE A 268 -0.39 2.47 -8.77
CA PHE A 268 0.12 3.74 -8.26
C PHE A 268 1.64 3.67 -8.05
N LEU A 269 2.13 2.62 -7.39
CA LEU A 269 3.56 2.44 -7.11
C LEU A 269 4.42 2.35 -8.38
N VAL A 270 3.95 1.62 -9.40
CA VAL A 270 4.73 1.45 -10.65
C VAL A 270 4.66 2.65 -11.60
N ARG A 271 3.74 3.59 -11.36
CA ARG A 271 3.55 4.79 -12.19
C ARG A 271 4.67 5.80 -11.98
N ASP A 272 5.08 6.00 -10.72
CA ASP A 272 6.14 6.95 -10.33
C ASP A 272 7.27 6.21 -9.59
N PRO A 273 8.01 5.32 -10.29
CA PRO A 273 8.91 4.36 -9.64
C PRO A 273 10.13 5.00 -8.95
N ASP A 274 10.45 6.26 -9.25
CA ASP A 274 11.55 7.01 -8.65
C ASP A 274 11.24 7.44 -7.20
N ARG A 275 9.97 7.36 -6.76
CA ARG A 275 9.50 7.78 -5.43
C ARG A 275 9.35 6.63 -4.42
N HIS A 276 9.65 5.41 -4.83
CA HIS A 276 9.38 4.20 -4.04
C HIS A 276 10.65 3.36 -3.86
N GLU A 277 10.74 2.68 -2.73
CA GLU A 277 11.87 1.79 -2.42
C GLU A 277 11.87 0.57 -3.37
N ASP A 278 13.05 -0.04 -3.52
CA ASP A 278 13.24 -1.19 -4.42
C ASP A 278 12.33 -2.38 -4.06
N GLY A 279 12.17 -2.65 -2.76
CA GLY A 279 11.29 -3.71 -2.27
C GLY A 279 9.81 -3.43 -2.55
N GLU A 280 9.36 -2.19 -2.38
CA GLU A 280 7.98 -1.78 -2.68
C GLU A 280 7.65 -1.94 -4.17
N LEU A 281 8.58 -1.51 -5.03
CA LEU A 281 8.40 -1.61 -6.47
C LEU A 281 8.40 -3.07 -6.94
N PHE A 282 9.26 -3.92 -6.34
CA PHE A 282 9.24 -5.36 -6.61
C PHE A 282 7.91 -6.01 -6.21
N SER A 283 7.44 -5.73 -4.98
CA SER A 283 6.15 -6.21 -4.49
C SER A 283 5.00 -5.80 -5.40
N ALA A 284 4.98 -4.54 -5.83
CA ALA A 284 3.96 -4.03 -6.73
C ALA A 284 3.93 -4.75 -8.07
N LEU A 285 5.11 -4.95 -8.68
CA LEU A 285 5.22 -5.70 -9.92
C LEU A 285 4.77 -7.16 -9.76
N ALA A 286 5.08 -7.80 -8.63
CA ALA A 286 4.62 -9.16 -8.32
C ALA A 286 3.10 -9.23 -8.17
N GLY A 287 2.50 -8.28 -7.46
CA GLY A 287 1.05 -8.13 -7.29
C GLY A 287 0.32 -7.90 -8.62
N LEU A 288 0.84 -7.02 -9.48
CA LEU A 288 0.32 -6.80 -10.84
C LEU A 288 0.43 -8.06 -11.70
N ALA A 289 1.49 -8.83 -11.56
CA ALA A 289 1.66 -10.12 -12.22
C ALA A 289 0.76 -11.23 -11.67
N ALA A 290 0.05 -11.00 -10.55
CA ALA A 290 -0.68 -12.00 -9.78
C ALA A 290 0.22 -13.21 -9.43
N LYS A 291 1.44 -12.93 -8.96
CA LYS A 291 2.44 -13.91 -8.58
C LYS A 291 2.73 -13.81 -7.09
N ASP A 292 2.93 -14.96 -6.47
CA ASP A 292 3.45 -15.02 -5.11
C ASP A 292 4.95 -14.68 -5.14
N GLU A 293 5.35 -13.68 -4.36
CA GLU A 293 6.74 -13.27 -4.20
C GLU A 293 7.63 -14.43 -3.77
N ARG A 294 7.15 -15.30 -2.87
CA ARG A 294 7.93 -16.45 -2.39
C ARG A 294 8.22 -17.43 -3.52
N ALA A 295 7.25 -17.62 -4.42
CA ALA A 295 7.41 -18.45 -5.59
C ALA A 295 8.33 -17.79 -6.65
N LEU A 296 8.35 -16.46 -6.73
CA LEU A 296 9.29 -15.72 -7.59
C LEU A 296 10.73 -15.77 -7.04
N LEU A 297 10.87 -15.78 -5.71
CA LEU A 297 12.13 -15.84 -4.99
C LEU A 297 12.59 -17.27 -4.67
N ASP A 298 12.01 -18.30 -5.30
CA ASP A 298 12.41 -19.68 -5.04
C ASP A 298 13.71 -20.06 -5.80
N GLY A 299 14.48 -21.00 -5.24
CA GLY A 299 15.76 -21.44 -5.81
C GLY A 299 16.88 -20.39 -5.71
N ALA A 300 17.65 -20.19 -6.80
CA ALA A 300 18.80 -19.27 -6.85
C ALA A 300 18.43 -17.80 -6.59
N ALA A 301 17.16 -17.41 -6.79
CA ALA A 301 16.67 -16.07 -6.43
C ALA A 301 16.56 -15.85 -4.91
N ARG A 302 16.58 -16.92 -4.11
CA ARG A 302 16.54 -16.89 -2.64
C ARG A 302 17.89 -16.58 -2.01
N GLU A 303 18.98 -16.86 -2.71
CA GLU A 303 20.34 -16.67 -2.19
C GLU A 303 20.64 -15.19 -1.96
N ASP A 304 19.93 -14.29 -2.66
CA ASP A 304 20.07 -12.84 -2.53
C ASP A 304 18.80 -12.08 -2.92
N GLU A 305 17.78 -12.15 -2.06
CA GLU A 305 16.50 -11.43 -2.24
C GLU A 305 16.71 -9.93 -2.49
N GLY A 306 17.61 -9.29 -1.73
CA GLY A 306 17.90 -7.87 -1.88
C GLY A 306 18.50 -7.53 -3.24
N LEU A 307 19.27 -8.44 -3.86
CA LEU A 307 19.83 -8.22 -5.20
C LEU A 307 18.73 -8.31 -6.24
N VAL A 308 17.85 -9.30 -6.11
CA VAL A 308 16.72 -9.47 -7.03
C VAL A 308 15.79 -8.27 -6.98
N GLN A 309 15.40 -7.82 -5.79
CA GLN A 309 14.54 -6.64 -5.61
C GLN A 309 15.19 -5.40 -6.23
N ALA A 310 16.46 -5.13 -5.91
CA ALA A 310 17.19 -3.98 -6.43
C ALA A 310 17.29 -3.99 -7.95
N VAL A 311 17.68 -5.12 -8.56
CA VAL A 311 17.83 -5.20 -10.01
C VAL A 311 16.49 -5.08 -10.72
N VAL A 312 15.42 -5.73 -10.24
CA VAL A 312 14.08 -5.59 -10.85
C VAL A 312 13.59 -4.16 -10.77
N ALA A 313 13.75 -3.50 -9.62
CA ALA A 313 13.36 -2.11 -9.44
C ALA A 313 14.14 -1.16 -10.37
N ARG A 314 15.46 -1.30 -10.43
CA ARG A 314 16.32 -0.51 -11.33
C ARG A 314 16.02 -0.75 -12.79
N VAL A 315 15.74 -1.99 -13.20
CA VAL A 315 15.33 -2.29 -14.57
C VAL A 315 14.01 -1.60 -14.90
N TRP A 316 13.03 -1.61 -13.99
CA TRP A 316 11.77 -0.91 -14.21
C TRP A 316 11.97 0.60 -14.34
N ARG A 317 12.78 1.23 -13.47
CA ARG A 317 13.16 2.65 -13.57
C ARG A 317 13.91 2.96 -14.87
N GLY A 318 14.89 2.14 -15.24
CA GLY A 318 15.64 2.27 -16.50
C GLY A 318 14.76 2.11 -17.73
N MET A 319 13.75 1.22 -17.68
CA MET A 319 12.72 1.12 -18.71
C MET A 319 11.86 2.39 -18.76
N ALA A 320 11.43 2.93 -17.63
CA ALA A 320 10.64 4.17 -17.57
C ALA A 320 11.44 5.34 -18.19
N ASP A 321 12.71 5.47 -17.83
CA ASP A 321 13.67 6.42 -18.41
C ASP A 321 13.84 6.27 -19.92
N HIS A 322 14.00 5.04 -20.39
CA HIS A 322 14.11 4.76 -21.82
C HIS A 322 12.86 5.23 -22.58
N TYR A 323 11.67 4.98 -22.04
CA TYR A 323 10.41 5.43 -22.64
C TYR A 323 10.30 6.95 -22.61
N ARG A 324 10.64 7.61 -21.50
CA ARG A 324 10.67 9.09 -21.40
C ARG A 324 11.57 9.74 -22.46
N ARG A 325 12.76 9.17 -22.72
CA ARG A 325 13.75 9.75 -23.64
C ARG A 325 13.51 9.41 -25.12
N ARG A 326 12.98 8.22 -25.43
CA ARG A 326 12.98 7.67 -26.81
C ARG A 326 11.60 7.36 -27.39
N ARG A 327 10.52 7.43 -26.59
CA ARG A 327 9.16 7.05 -27.04
C ARG A 327 8.18 8.21 -26.86
N LYS A 328 7.12 8.21 -27.66
CA LYS A 328 5.99 9.15 -27.55
C LYS A 328 4.98 8.77 -26.46
N SER A 329 5.05 7.55 -25.95
CA SER A 329 4.17 7.00 -24.90
C SER A 329 4.97 6.71 -23.65
N SER A 330 4.35 6.83 -22.48
CA SER A 330 4.96 6.40 -21.22
C SER A 330 5.06 4.87 -21.15
N LEU A 331 5.96 4.35 -20.29
CA LEU A 331 6.01 2.91 -19.99
C LEU A 331 4.67 2.42 -19.42
N PHE A 332 4.06 3.24 -18.56
CA PHE A 332 2.78 2.97 -17.93
C PHE A 332 1.66 2.79 -18.97
N ASP A 333 1.55 3.69 -19.95
CA ASP A 333 0.54 3.59 -21.01
C ASP A 333 0.77 2.37 -21.91
N ASP A 334 2.02 2.00 -22.18
CA ASP A 334 2.33 0.80 -22.96
C ASP A 334 1.93 -0.49 -22.23
N TYR A 335 2.10 -0.55 -20.90
CA TYR A 335 1.76 -1.73 -20.11
C TYR A 335 0.28 -1.80 -19.73
N PHE A 336 -0.32 -0.68 -19.36
CA PHE A 336 -1.64 -0.63 -18.73
C PHE A 336 -2.69 0.12 -19.55
N GLY A 337 -2.30 0.89 -20.56
CA GLY A 337 -3.23 1.65 -21.40
C GLY A 337 -3.98 2.75 -20.62
N PRO A 338 -4.96 3.41 -21.26
CA PRO A 338 -5.72 4.47 -20.63
C PRO A 338 -6.75 3.94 -19.60
N ARG A 339 -7.29 4.86 -18.80
CA ARG A 339 -8.49 4.60 -17.99
C ARG A 339 -9.67 4.26 -18.90
N THR A 340 -10.51 3.33 -18.47
CA THR A 340 -11.76 2.99 -19.14
C THR A 340 -12.93 3.38 -18.26
N VAL A 341 -14.06 3.73 -18.90
CA VAL A 341 -15.34 3.95 -18.22
C VAL A 341 -16.20 2.72 -18.45
N GLU A 342 -16.59 2.04 -17.38
CA GLU A 342 -17.37 0.81 -17.43
C GLU A 342 -18.64 0.95 -16.58
N PRO A 343 -19.77 0.34 -16.99
CA PRO A 343 -20.94 0.23 -16.14
C PRO A 343 -20.59 -0.52 -14.85
N TYR A 344 -21.02 0.02 -13.72
CA TYR A 344 -20.85 -0.60 -12.42
C TYR A 344 -22.20 -1.05 -11.88
N PHE A 345 -22.26 -2.25 -11.33
CA PHE A 345 -23.50 -2.85 -10.83
C PHE A 345 -23.30 -3.27 -9.38
N PRO A 346 -23.67 -2.41 -8.41
CA PRO A 346 -23.61 -2.76 -7.00
C PRO A 346 -24.39 -4.04 -6.71
N PHE A 347 -23.91 -4.83 -5.75
CA PHE A 347 -24.56 -6.03 -5.24
C PHE A 347 -24.84 -7.08 -6.31
N ARG A 348 -23.96 -7.22 -7.32
CA ARG A 348 -24.14 -8.14 -8.45
C ARG A 348 -24.52 -9.58 -8.07
N ARG A 349 -24.14 -10.03 -6.87
CA ARG A 349 -24.38 -11.37 -6.32
C ARG A 349 -25.65 -11.49 -5.47
N TYR A 350 -26.29 -10.38 -5.13
CA TYR A 350 -27.44 -10.31 -4.23
C TYR A 350 -28.70 -9.83 -4.97
N LEU A 351 -29.85 -9.89 -4.30
CA LEU A 351 -31.11 -9.36 -4.83
C LEU A 351 -31.32 -7.95 -4.31
N PHE A 352 -30.87 -6.95 -5.06
CA PHE A 352 -31.01 -5.55 -4.71
C PHE A 352 -31.99 -4.84 -5.64
N TYR A 353 -33.02 -4.23 -5.06
CA TYR A 353 -33.96 -3.42 -5.84
C TYR A 353 -33.49 -1.97 -5.90
N ALA A 354 -32.75 -1.65 -6.97
CA ALA A 354 -32.37 -0.28 -7.28
C ALA A 354 -33.60 0.57 -7.58
N ARG A 355 -33.91 1.50 -6.68
CA ARG A 355 -34.99 2.47 -6.83
C ARG A 355 -34.53 3.60 -7.72
N LYS A 356 -35.45 4.17 -8.51
CA LYS A 356 -35.15 5.35 -9.30
C LYS A 356 -34.79 6.48 -8.36
N ASP A 357 -33.64 7.06 -8.65
CA ASP A 357 -32.97 8.03 -7.81
C ASP A 357 -32.52 9.17 -8.71
N GLY A 358 -32.92 10.40 -8.36
CA GLY A 358 -32.59 11.60 -9.13
C GLY A 358 -31.20 12.14 -8.81
N ARG A 359 -30.48 11.54 -7.86
CA ARG A 359 -29.13 11.96 -7.46
C ARG A 359 -28.13 11.78 -8.61
N THR A 360 -27.19 12.72 -8.65
CA THR A 360 -26.00 12.65 -9.49
C THR A 360 -24.83 13.15 -8.66
N PHE A 361 -23.81 12.32 -8.48
CA PHE A 361 -22.62 12.68 -7.73
C PHE A 361 -21.45 11.77 -8.12
N ASP A 362 -20.25 12.27 -7.86
CA ASP A 362 -18.99 11.59 -8.09
C ASP A 362 -18.40 11.17 -6.75
N VAL A 363 -17.76 10.00 -6.71
CA VAL A 363 -17.06 9.44 -5.56
C VAL A 363 -15.65 9.07 -5.99
N ASP A 364 -14.70 9.92 -5.61
CA ASP A 364 -13.28 9.60 -5.66
C ASP A 364 -13.00 8.53 -4.60
N TRP A 365 -12.85 7.28 -5.05
CA TRP A 365 -12.59 6.16 -4.14
C TRP A 365 -11.11 6.07 -3.81
N ASP A 366 -10.28 6.23 -4.84
CA ASP A 366 -8.84 6.35 -4.76
C ASP A 366 -8.34 7.17 -5.98
N PRO A 367 -7.06 7.58 -6.04
CA PRO A 367 -6.56 8.45 -7.10
C PRO A 367 -6.64 7.89 -8.53
N LEU A 368 -6.82 6.58 -8.67
CA LEU A 368 -6.95 5.89 -9.95
C LEU A 368 -8.39 5.45 -10.24
N ARG A 369 -9.31 5.55 -9.28
CA ARG A 369 -10.69 5.09 -9.39
C ARG A 369 -11.73 6.12 -8.99
N LEU A 370 -12.57 6.46 -9.97
CA LEU A 370 -13.70 7.35 -9.80
C LEU A 370 -15.00 6.59 -10.06
N TYR A 371 -15.91 6.59 -9.08
CA TYR A 371 -17.29 6.15 -9.27
C TYR A 371 -18.17 7.34 -9.58
N ARG A 372 -19.05 7.19 -10.56
CA ARG A 372 -20.05 8.20 -10.90
C ARG A 372 -21.43 7.60 -10.79
N PHE A 373 -22.28 8.23 -9.99
CA PHE A 373 -23.71 7.94 -9.97
C PHE A 373 -24.43 9.00 -10.80
N HIS A 374 -25.25 8.57 -11.75
CA HIS A 374 -26.05 9.47 -12.55
C HIS A 374 -27.44 8.85 -12.79
N GLN A 375 -28.48 9.49 -12.26
CA GLN A 375 -29.88 9.14 -12.47
C GLN A 375 -30.18 7.64 -12.25
N GLY A 376 -29.68 7.06 -11.16
CA GLY A 376 -29.93 5.65 -10.82
C GLY A 376 -28.97 4.64 -11.44
N SER A 377 -27.96 5.08 -12.20
CA SER A 377 -26.94 4.20 -12.81
C SER A 377 -25.55 4.52 -12.29
N TRP A 378 -24.76 3.49 -12.04
CA TRP A 378 -23.35 3.64 -11.67
C TRP A 378 -22.43 3.40 -12.87
N THR A 379 -21.40 4.21 -12.98
CA THR A 379 -20.22 3.92 -13.81
C THR A 379 -18.96 4.03 -12.96
N VAL A 380 -17.91 3.34 -13.39
CA VAL A 380 -16.59 3.41 -12.77
C VAL A 380 -15.57 3.78 -13.84
N THR A 381 -14.68 4.71 -13.52
CA THR A 381 -13.52 5.08 -14.31
C THR A 381 -12.28 4.55 -13.61
N SER A 382 -11.58 3.60 -14.23
CA SER A 382 -10.42 2.93 -13.62
C SER A 382 -9.47 2.34 -14.68
N TYR A 383 -8.36 1.74 -14.25
CA TYR A 383 -7.50 0.95 -15.14
C TYR A 383 -7.87 -0.53 -15.05
N PRO A 384 -8.44 -1.15 -16.10
CA PRO A 384 -8.98 -2.50 -15.96
C PRO A 384 -7.88 -3.55 -15.83
N ALA A 385 -8.03 -4.45 -14.86
CA ALA A 385 -7.09 -5.52 -14.51
C ALA A 385 -7.19 -6.73 -15.46
N THR A 386 -6.86 -6.54 -16.74
CA THR A 386 -7.02 -7.60 -17.75
C THR A 386 -5.91 -8.67 -17.68
N ARG A 387 -6.25 -9.93 -18.05
CA ARG A 387 -5.28 -11.03 -18.14
C ARG A 387 -4.08 -10.70 -19.04
N LYS A 388 -4.29 -9.94 -20.12
CA LYS A 388 -3.22 -9.52 -21.04
C LYS A 388 -2.20 -8.61 -20.35
N LYS A 389 -2.67 -7.62 -19.58
CA LYS A 389 -1.80 -6.69 -18.84
C LYS A 389 -1.02 -7.43 -17.75
N ARG A 390 -1.70 -8.27 -16.96
CA ARG A 390 -1.07 -9.14 -15.95
C ARG A 390 0.00 -10.05 -16.56
N GLY A 391 -0.32 -10.70 -17.68
CA GLY A 391 0.60 -11.55 -18.41
C GLY A 391 1.84 -10.82 -18.95
N LYS A 392 1.69 -9.55 -19.36
CA LYS A 392 2.81 -8.73 -19.82
C LYS A 392 3.81 -8.46 -18.69
N VAL A 393 3.34 -8.08 -17.50
CA VAL A 393 4.19 -7.89 -16.31
C VAL A 393 4.78 -9.23 -15.85
N ALA A 394 3.99 -10.30 -15.82
CA ALA A 394 4.46 -11.63 -15.43
C ALA A 394 5.59 -12.16 -16.35
N ASN A 395 5.49 -11.92 -17.66
CA ASN A 395 6.53 -12.31 -18.62
C ASN A 395 7.82 -11.51 -18.42
N LEU A 396 7.72 -10.22 -18.09
CA LEU A 396 8.87 -9.39 -17.73
C LEU A 396 9.57 -9.97 -16.50
N LEU A 397 8.84 -10.14 -15.39
CA LEU A 397 9.41 -10.67 -14.14
C LEU A 397 10.04 -12.05 -14.31
N THR A 398 9.31 -12.99 -14.94
CA THR A 398 9.82 -14.35 -15.17
C THR A 398 11.09 -14.33 -16.03
N GLY A 399 11.13 -13.46 -17.05
CA GLY A 399 12.31 -13.30 -17.90
C GLY A 399 13.50 -12.70 -17.16
N LEU A 400 13.27 -11.74 -16.26
CA LEU A 400 14.32 -11.14 -15.44
C LEU A 400 14.88 -12.16 -14.45
N LEU A 401 14.02 -12.86 -13.72
CA LEU A 401 14.44 -13.88 -12.75
C LEU A 401 15.23 -15.02 -13.40
N ALA A 402 14.75 -15.51 -14.55
CA ALA A 402 15.46 -16.54 -15.32
C ALA A 402 16.83 -16.06 -15.84
N LEU A 403 16.98 -14.76 -16.10
CA LEU A 403 18.25 -14.16 -16.49
C LEU A 403 19.19 -14.01 -15.30
N LEU A 404 18.67 -13.59 -14.14
CA LEU A 404 19.45 -13.39 -12.92
C LEU A 404 19.98 -14.69 -12.31
N ALA A 405 19.20 -15.78 -12.42
CA ALA A 405 19.53 -17.10 -11.90
C ALA A 405 20.61 -17.86 -12.69
N ARG A 406 21.14 -17.29 -13.78
CA ARG A 406 22.20 -17.91 -14.59
C ARG A 406 23.58 -17.45 -14.12
N ASP A 407 24.52 -18.39 -14.09
CA ASP A 407 25.94 -18.12 -13.81
C ASP A 407 26.61 -17.31 -14.92
N ASP A 408 26.32 -17.65 -16.18
CA ASP A 408 26.80 -16.93 -17.37
C ASP A 408 25.63 -16.41 -18.21
N PRO A 409 25.00 -15.29 -17.80
CA PRO A 409 23.83 -14.77 -18.47
C PRO A 409 24.20 -14.01 -19.75
N SER A 410 23.44 -14.24 -20.83
CA SER A 410 23.59 -13.51 -22.10
C SER A 410 22.27 -12.84 -22.51
N PRO A 411 22.29 -11.60 -23.04
CA PRO A 411 21.07 -10.94 -23.52
C PRO A 411 20.33 -11.75 -24.58
N SER A 412 21.06 -12.51 -25.40
CA SER A 412 20.49 -13.29 -26.51
C SER A 412 19.81 -14.58 -26.09
N SER A 413 20.06 -15.08 -24.87
CA SER A 413 19.50 -16.33 -24.37
C SER A 413 18.26 -16.13 -23.49
N SER A 414 17.80 -14.88 -23.34
CA SER A 414 16.60 -14.53 -22.58
C SER A 414 15.34 -14.49 -23.47
N SER A 415 14.17 -14.69 -22.86
CA SER A 415 12.86 -14.47 -23.52
C SER A 415 12.50 -12.98 -23.66
N LEU A 416 13.28 -12.10 -23.04
CA LEU A 416 13.07 -10.67 -23.04
C LEU A 416 13.66 -10.02 -24.31
N PRO A 417 13.14 -8.85 -24.73
CA PRO A 417 13.79 -8.04 -25.75
C PRO A 417 15.25 -7.75 -25.37
N ARG A 418 16.18 -7.89 -26.32
CA ARG A 418 17.63 -7.75 -26.09
C ARG A 418 18.03 -6.50 -25.29
N TRP A 419 17.38 -5.37 -25.54
CA TRP A 419 17.68 -4.13 -24.84
C TRP A 419 17.29 -4.16 -23.35
N ILE A 420 16.20 -4.86 -22.98
CA ILE A 420 15.81 -5.06 -21.58
C ILE A 420 16.79 -6.01 -20.91
N SER A 421 17.19 -7.07 -21.62
CA SER A 421 18.15 -8.05 -21.10
C SER A 421 19.53 -7.44 -20.90
N SER A 422 20.00 -6.60 -21.83
CA SER A 422 21.23 -5.82 -21.66
C SER A 422 21.15 -4.89 -20.46
N LEU A 423 20.06 -4.11 -20.35
CA LEU A 423 19.81 -3.24 -19.20
C LEU A 423 19.84 -4.03 -17.89
N ALA A 424 19.19 -5.19 -17.82
CA ALA A 424 19.16 -6.01 -16.61
C ALA A 424 20.54 -6.53 -16.17
N LEU A 425 21.43 -6.85 -17.13
CA LEU A 425 22.79 -7.28 -16.79
C LEU A 425 23.68 -6.11 -16.38
N GLU A 426 23.52 -4.96 -17.02
CA GLU A 426 24.19 -3.72 -16.62
C GLU A 426 23.80 -3.33 -15.18
N GLU A 427 22.51 -3.34 -14.87
CA GLU A 427 22.01 -3.06 -13.50
C GLU A 427 22.44 -4.12 -12.48
N LYS A 428 22.49 -5.41 -12.87
CA LYS A 428 23.02 -6.48 -12.00
C LYS A 428 24.47 -6.21 -11.60
N GLU A 429 25.33 -5.90 -12.57
CA GLU A 429 26.73 -5.62 -12.29
C GLU A 429 26.90 -4.34 -11.46
N ALA A 430 26.10 -3.30 -11.74
CA ALA A 430 26.12 -2.06 -10.97
C ALA A 430 25.77 -2.30 -9.49
N VAL A 431 24.71 -3.06 -9.20
CA VAL A 431 24.32 -3.38 -7.82
C VAL A 431 25.39 -4.22 -7.11
N LEU A 432 25.98 -5.20 -7.80
CA LEU A 432 27.07 -6.01 -7.23
C LEU A 432 28.31 -5.16 -6.94
N GLU A 433 28.67 -4.25 -7.84
CA GLU A 433 29.81 -3.35 -7.68
C GLU A 433 29.60 -2.35 -6.53
N GLU A 434 28.40 -1.79 -6.39
CA GLU A 434 28.04 -0.96 -5.25
C GLU A 434 28.16 -1.71 -3.93
N ARG A 435 27.72 -2.97 -3.88
CA ARG A 435 27.88 -3.83 -2.71
C ARG A 435 29.34 -4.12 -2.41
N ARG A 436 30.16 -4.41 -3.42
CA ARG A 436 31.63 -4.57 -3.25
C ARG A 436 32.25 -3.30 -2.68
N ARG A 437 31.87 -2.12 -3.19
CA ARG A 437 32.34 -0.81 -2.68
C ARG A 437 31.86 -0.52 -1.26
N ALA A 438 30.63 -0.89 -0.91
CA ALA A 438 30.10 -0.76 0.45
C ALA A 438 30.83 -1.70 1.41
N GLN A 439 31.10 -2.94 0.99
CA GLN A 439 31.86 -3.91 1.77
C GLN A 439 33.33 -3.48 1.95
N ALA A 440 33.96 -2.91 0.91
CA ALA A 440 35.32 -2.38 1.00
C ALA A 440 35.43 -1.20 1.98
N ARG A 441 34.36 -0.41 2.14
CA ARG A 441 34.27 0.68 3.12
C ARG A 441 33.98 0.21 4.55
N ARG A 442 33.58 -1.06 4.74
CA ARG A 442 33.27 -1.62 6.06
C ARG A 442 34.57 -1.97 6.80
N ILE A 443 35.10 -0.99 7.54
CA ILE A 443 36.26 -1.17 8.41
C ILE A 443 35.89 -2.17 9.53
N THR A 444 36.58 -3.30 9.59
CA THR A 444 36.42 -4.29 10.66
C THR A 444 37.47 -4.02 11.73
N ILE A 445 37.07 -3.49 12.89
CA ILE A 445 37.97 -3.22 14.01
C ILE A 445 38.16 -4.51 14.81
N ASP A 446 39.41 -4.98 14.88
CA ASP A 446 39.79 -6.18 15.64
C ASP A 446 40.10 -5.82 17.10
N PHE A 447 39.14 -6.10 17.99
CA PHE A 447 39.26 -5.85 19.43
C PHE A 447 40.31 -6.73 20.12
N SER A 448 40.84 -7.78 19.48
CA SER A 448 41.89 -8.64 20.06
C SER A 448 43.23 -7.92 20.22
N ARG A 449 43.43 -6.80 19.50
CA ARG A 449 44.65 -5.98 19.59
C ARG A 449 44.57 -4.88 20.64
N LEU A 450 43.40 -4.64 21.26
CA LEU A 450 43.25 -3.60 22.27
C LEU A 450 44.07 -3.89 23.53
N ASP A 451 44.19 -5.15 23.95
CA ASP A 451 44.99 -5.50 25.12
C ASP A 451 46.49 -5.31 24.88
N ALA A 452 46.96 -5.57 23.65
CA ALA A 452 48.33 -5.27 23.25
C ALA A 452 48.58 -3.76 23.22
N ILE A 453 47.64 -2.96 22.69
CA ILE A 453 47.73 -1.49 22.69
C ILE A 453 47.73 -0.95 24.13
N ARG A 454 46.92 -1.51 25.03
CA ARG A 454 46.88 -1.15 26.46
C ARG A 454 48.17 -1.51 27.18
N GLN A 455 48.75 -2.69 26.90
CA GLN A 455 50.04 -3.09 27.46
C GLN A 455 51.19 -2.22 26.96
N ASP A 456 51.23 -1.91 25.66
CA ASP A 456 52.28 -1.09 25.07
C ASP A 456 52.20 0.37 25.58
N SER A 457 50.98 0.87 25.76
CA SER A 457 50.73 2.17 26.40
C SER A 457 51.14 2.18 27.87
N ALA A 458 50.85 1.10 28.63
CA ALA A 458 51.27 0.97 30.02
C ALA A 458 52.80 0.92 30.14
N LEU A 459 53.48 0.16 29.28
CA LEU A 459 54.95 0.13 29.22
C LEU A 459 55.57 1.48 28.85
N THR A 460 54.91 2.23 27.97
CA THR A 460 55.36 3.58 27.60
C THR A 460 55.18 4.55 28.75
N ARG A 461 54.04 4.50 29.45
CA ARG A 461 53.78 5.28 30.66
C ARG A 461 54.79 4.98 31.75
N ASP A 462 55.04 3.70 32.04
CA ASP A 462 55.94 3.29 33.13
C ASP A 462 57.41 3.62 32.81
N LYS A 463 57.78 3.78 31.53
CA LYS A 463 59.11 4.29 31.11
C LYS A 463 59.24 5.82 31.20
N LEU A 464 58.12 6.53 31.21
CA LEU A 464 58.06 7.99 31.36
C LEU A 464 57.96 8.42 32.83
N ILE A 465 57.71 7.49 33.75
CA ILE A 465 57.78 7.71 35.20
C ILE A 465 59.27 7.65 35.60
N VAL A 466 59.81 8.79 36.04
CA VAL A 466 61.15 8.91 36.64
C VAL A 466 60.99 8.76 38.16
N ASP A 467 61.78 7.87 38.78
CA ASP A 467 61.83 7.70 40.23
C ASP A 467 62.55 8.91 40.86
N GLU A 468 61.79 9.89 41.35
CA GLU A 468 62.29 10.95 42.23
C GLU A 468 61.87 10.65 43.67
N GLU A 469 62.63 9.83 44.39
CA GLU A 469 62.64 9.84 45.85
C GLU A 469 64.07 9.54 46.34
N GLU A 470 64.81 10.60 46.66
CA GLU A 470 65.64 10.80 47.85
C GLU A 470 66.58 12.00 47.60
N ASP A 471 66.52 12.98 48.51
CA ASP A 471 67.36 14.19 48.61
C ASP A 471 66.98 15.43 47.79
N ILE A 472 65.77 15.98 48.02
CA ILE A 472 65.57 17.44 48.01
C ILE A 472 64.66 17.88 49.18
N GLU A 473 64.93 17.41 50.40
CA GLU A 473 64.40 18.04 51.63
C GLU A 473 65.11 19.39 51.93
N GLU A 474 65.99 19.88 51.04
CA GLU A 474 66.76 21.12 51.20
C GLU A 474 66.37 22.27 50.22
N GLU A 475 65.47 22.06 49.25
CA GLU A 475 64.98 23.15 48.36
C GLU A 475 63.65 23.78 48.82
N GLU A 476 62.86 23.12 49.67
CA GLU A 476 61.62 23.70 50.23
C GLU A 476 61.88 24.99 51.04
N ASP A 477 63.04 25.12 51.70
CA ASP A 477 63.40 26.30 52.52
C ASP A 477 64.04 27.48 51.73
N ALA A 478 64.32 27.29 50.44
CA ALA A 478 64.87 28.31 49.55
C ALA A 478 63.82 28.96 48.65
N GLU A 479 62.75 28.24 48.31
CA GLU A 479 61.63 28.76 47.52
C GLU A 479 60.65 29.59 48.38
N ASP A 480 60.48 29.23 49.66
CA ASP A 480 59.61 29.95 50.62
C ASP A 480 60.07 31.39 50.94
N ARG A 481 61.30 31.79 50.58
CA ARG A 481 61.78 33.18 50.72
C ARG A 481 61.77 34.01 49.44
N GLN A 482 61.42 33.40 48.30
CA GLN A 482 61.16 34.14 47.06
C GLN A 482 59.66 34.27 46.76
N HIS A 483 58.83 33.51 47.48
CA HIS A 483 57.37 33.59 47.46
C HIS A 483 56.76 34.80 48.25
N GLU A 484 57.60 35.67 48.83
CA GLU A 484 57.16 36.87 49.58
C GLU A 484 57.32 38.19 48.80
N LEU A 485 57.71 38.15 47.51
CA LEU A 485 57.84 39.35 46.66
C LEU A 485 57.26 39.23 45.24
N LEU A 486 56.46 38.19 44.98
CA LEU A 486 55.65 38.06 43.77
C LEU A 486 54.26 37.59 44.22
N THR A 487 53.21 38.31 43.84
CA THR A 487 51.85 37.76 43.76
C THR A 487 51.68 37.25 42.32
N PRO A 488 51.64 35.94 42.06
CA PRO A 488 51.42 35.37 40.74
C PRO A 488 49.98 34.82 40.66
N ASP A 489 49.05 35.53 40.04
CA ASP A 489 48.54 35.16 38.71
C ASP A 489 49.61 34.63 37.73
N GLU A 490 49.20 33.60 36.98
CA GLU A 490 49.80 33.04 35.75
C GLU A 490 51.00 32.07 35.87
N VAL A 491 50.71 30.79 35.59
CA VAL A 491 51.30 29.93 34.53
C VAL A 491 50.45 28.63 34.49
N GLU A 492 50.00 28.05 33.39
CA GLU A 492 50.02 28.34 31.96
C GLU A 492 48.89 27.47 31.37
N THR A 493 47.70 28.02 31.19
CA THR A 493 46.74 27.52 30.20
C THR A 493 47.13 28.15 28.88
N PHE A 494 47.65 27.34 27.96
CA PHE A 494 47.94 27.74 26.59
C PHE A 494 46.62 27.82 25.80
N GLU A 495 45.79 28.78 26.18
CA GLU A 495 44.63 29.26 25.43
C GLU A 495 44.60 30.77 25.66
N GLU A 496 45.30 31.52 24.80
CA GLU A 496 44.91 32.87 24.39
C GLU A 496 45.93 33.44 23.39
N ALA A 497 45.59 33.29 22.12
CA ALA A 497 45.89 34.24 21.07
C ALA A 497 44.64 34.18 20.17
N VAL A 498 43.74 35.15 20.10
CA VAL A 498 43.81 36.59 20.37
C VAL A 498 42.43 37.01 20.87
N ASP A 499 42.29 37.40 22.14
CA ASP A 499 41.14 38.18 22.60
C ASP A 499 41.33 39.62 22.13
N SER A 500 40.92 39.85 20.88
CA SER A 500 40.56 41.18 20.42
C SER A 500 39.24 41.51 21.10
N GLY A 501 39.28 42.38 22.11
CA GLY A 501 38.13 42.96 22.80
C GLY A 501 37.22 43.79 21.87
N GLY A 502 36.60 43.12 20.92
CA GLY A 502 35.59 43.57 19.98
C GLY A 502 34.29 42.82 20.26
N GLY A 503 33.16 43.51 20.20
CA GLY A 503 31.88 42.96 20.67
C GLY A 503 31.52 41.67 19.94
N LYS A 504 31.48 40.55 20.66
CA LYS A 504 30.95 39.28 20.15
C LYS A 504 29.51 39.49 19.69
N ASP A 505 29.22 39.06 18.46
CA ASP A 505 27.89 39.13 17.88
C ASP A 505 26.96 38.04 18.44
N GLU A 506 25.74 37.92 17.90
CA GLU A 506 24.75 36.90 18.32
C GLU A 506 25.26 35.46 18.13
N TRP A 507 26.30 35.27 17.31
CA TRP A 507 26.93 33.98 17.02
C TRP A 507 28.26 33.77 17.75
N GLY A 508 28.64 34.69 18.63
CA GLY A 508 29.86 34.57 19.43
C GLY A 508 31.15 34.83 18.65
N LEU A 509 31.05 35.31 17.39
CA LEU A 509 32.19 35.56 16.52
C LEU A 509 32.95 36.82 16.97
N THR A 510 34.27 36.75 16.86
CA THR A 510 35.17 37.91 17.01
C THR A 510 35.02 38.87 15.82
N GLU A 511 35.49 40.12 15.96
CA GLU A 511 35.40 41.12 14.87
C GLU A 511 36.14 40.67 13.60
N GLU A 512 37.23 39.93 13.77
CA GLU A 512 38.03 39.36 12.69
C GLU A 512 37.31 38.20 11.98
N GLU A 513 36.62 37.34 12.73
CA GLU A 513 35.83 36.22 12.20
C GLU A 513 34.57 36.69 11.47
N ASP A 514 33.85 37.65 12.04
CA ASP A 514 32.69 38.31 11.44
C ASP A 514 33.07 39.03 10.13
N ARG A 515 34.22 39.72 10.13
CA ARG A 515 34.78 40.36 8.93
C ARG A 515 35.16 39.33 7.86
N TYR A 516 35.77 38.21 8.25
CA TYR A 516 36.13 37.13 7.32
C TYR A 516 34.87 36.53 6.66
N LEU A 517 33.84 36.23 7.44
CA LEU A 517 32.58 35.65 6.95
C LEU A 517 31.84 36.59 5.98
N ARG A 518 31.81 37.90 6.27
CA ARG A 518 31.25 38.90 5.33
C ARG A 518 32.03 39.04 4.04
N CYS A 519 33.37 39.09 4.11
CA CYS A 519 34.20 39.13 2.90
C CYS A 519 33.99 37.88 2.04
N LEU A 520 33.78 36.72 2.68
CA LEU A 520 33.52 35.45 2.00
C LEU A 520 32.13 35.41 1.32
N LEU A 521 31.09 35.97 1.96
CA LEU A 521 29.76 36.12 1.39
C LEU A 521 29.73 37.05 0.17
N ALA A 522 30.40 38.20 0.29
CA ALA A 522 30.45 39.26 -0.73
C ALA A 522 31.49 39.00 -1.85
N GLY A 523 32.41 38.05 -1.65
CA GLY A 523 33.49 37.75 -2.60
C GLY A 523 34.57 38.83 -2.65
N GLU A 524 34.83 39.48 -1.51
CA GLU A 524 35.81 40.55 -1.36
C GLU A 524 37.24 40.03 -1.15
N ASP A 525 38.22 40.94 -1.28
CA ASP A 525 39.65 40.59 -1.19
C ASP A 525 40.10 40.32 0.25
N LEU A 526 40.71 39.14 0.47
CA LEU A 526 41.17 38.67 1.79
C LEU A 526 42.63 39.04 2.10
N SER A 527 43.22 39.99 1.37
CA SER A 527 44.64 40.39 1.53
C SER A 527 44.98 40.97 2.91
N TRP A 528 43.98 41.38 3.68
CA TRP A 528 44.12 41.90 5.04
C TRP A 528 44.59 40.81 6.04
N LEU A 529 44.22 39.54 5.82
CA LEU A 529 44.64 38.41 6.68
C LEU A 529 46.17 38.29 6.76
N SER A 530 46.85 38.46 5.63
CA SER A 530 48.32 38.41 5.55
C SER A 530 49.00 39.64 6.17
N GLN A 531 48.30 40.78 6.25
CA GLN A 531 48.82 42.02 6.84
C GLN A 531 48.71 42.00 8.36
N GLU A 532 47.68 41.34 8.89
CA GLU A 532 47.41 41.19 10.33
C GLU A 532 48.00 39.90 10.92
N GLY A 533 48.60 39.04 10.08
CA GLY A 533 49.32 37.83 10.52
C GLY A 533 48.41 36.65 10.88
N LEU A 534 47.15 36.67 10.44
CA LEU A 534 46.16 35.65 10.75
C LEU A 534 46.24 34.49 9.75
N MET A 535 46.08 33.25 10.25
CA MET A 535 46.02 32.06 9.41
C MET A 535 44.57 31.74 9.05
N GLU A 536 44.29 31.68 7.75
CA GLU A 536 42.95 31.39 7.22
C GLU A 536 42.36 30.08 7.75
N SER A 537 43.18 29.03 7.90
CA SER A 537 42.74 27.74 8.44
C SER A 537 42.23 27.84 9.89
N ILE A 538 42.86 28.68 10.71
CA ILE A 538 42.48 28.83 12.13
C ILE A 538 41.15 29.58 12.24
N LEU A 539 40.95 30.61 11.41
CA LEU A 539 39.68 31.34 11.37
C LEU A 539 38.54 30.47 10.85
N VAL A 540 38.77 29.65 9.83
CA VAL A 540 37.74 28.74 9.29
C VAL A 540 37.33 27.70 10.32
N ASP A 541 38.28 27.09 11.03
CA ASP A 541 37.99 26.11 12.08
C ASP A 541 37.23 26.77 13.24
N SER A 542 37.67 27.93 13.71
CA SER A 542 37.02 28.67 14.80
C SER A 542 35.59 29.15 14.43
N ILE A 543 35.38 29.65 13.21
CA ILE A 543 34.05 30.02 12.71
C ILE A 543 33.13 28.80 12.62
N ASN A 544 33.64 27.68 12.09
CA ASN A 544 32.84 26.46 12.01
C ASN A 544 32.47 25.94 13.40
N ASP A 545 33.38 26.00 14.38
CA ASP A 545 33.09 25.60 15.76
C ASP A 545 31.98 26.47 16.38
N HIS A 546 32.04 27.79 16.21
CA HIS A 546 31.00 28.71 16.70
C HIS A 546 29.66 28.49 16.00
N LEU A 547 29.65 28.34 14.67
CA LEU A 547 28.41 28.18 13.89
C LEU A 547 27.81 26.78 14.00
N PHE A 548 28.59 25.77 14.42
CA PHE A 548 28.09 24.41 14.61
C PHE A 548 26.97 24.35 15.66
N GLU A 549 27.01 25.19 16.69
CA GLU A 549 25.93 25.26 17.69
C GLU A 549 24.58 25.69 17.10
N PHE A 550 24.59 26.45 16.00
CA PHE A 550 23.38 27.00 15.37
C PHE A 550 22.91 26.17 14.17
N PHE A 551 23.84 25.75 13.31
CA PHE A 551 23.53 25.04 12.07
C PHE A 551 23.65 23.51 12.22
N SER A 552 24.28 23.02 13.30
CA SER A 552 24.57 21.59 13.53
C SER A 552 25.31 20.92 12.36
N ASP A 553 26.01 21.72 11.55
CA ASP A 553 26.73 21.32 10.35
C ASP A 553 27.91 22.27 10.08
N THR A 554 28.83 21.86 9.20
CA THR A 554 29.98 22.67 8.78
C THR A 554 29.52 23.72 7.78
N VAL A 555 29.73 25.00 8.10
CA VAL A 555 29.22 26.13 7.31
C VAL A 555 30.20 26.57 6.23
N ILE A 556 31.51 26.46 6.49
CA ILE A 556 32.58 26.78 5.56
C ILE A 556 33.37 25.50 5.24
N GLU A 557 33.44 25.10 3.97
CA GLU A 557 34.25 23.96 3.55
C GLU A 557 35.75 24.33 3.56
N PRO A 558 36.59 23.61 4.33
CA PRO A 558 38.03 23.75 4.24
C PRO A 558 38.54 22.91 3.05
N ASP A 559 39.20 23.56 2.09
CA ASP A 559 39.93 22.97 0.93
C ASP A 559 39.12 22.87 -0.39
N PRO A 560 39.64 23.33 -1.56
CA PRO A 560 40.91 24.02 -1.82
C PRO A 560 40.84 25.55 -1.79
N GLN A 561 39.67 26.11 -1.53
CA GLN A 561 39.44 27.51 -1.21
C GLN A 561 38.28 27.53 -0.22
N ALA A 562 38.43 28.23 0.92
CA ALA A 562 37.34 28.39 1.86
C ALA A 562 36.10 28.90 1.12
N ARG A 563 34.99 28.19 1.24
CA ARG A 563 33.71 28.56 0.60
C ARG A 563 32.59 28.22 1.56
N ILE A 564 31.62 29.11 1.61
CA ILE A 564 30.38 28.88 2.34
C ILE A 564 29.58 27.84 1.58
N VAL A 565 29.08 26.83 2.30
CA VAL A 565 28.18 25.80 1.75
C VAL A 565 26.93 26.50 1.22
N ASP A 566 26.55 26.20 -0.03
CA ASP A 566 25.48 26.92 -0.75
C ASP A 566 24.15 26.93 0.00
N ASP A 567 23.87 25.88 0.78
CA ASP A 567 22.65 25.72 1.58
C ASP A 567 22.53 26.77 2.70
N TYR A 568 23.64 27.19 3.31
CA TYR A 568 23.66 28.18 4.41
C TYR A 568 23.90 29.60 3.93
N ARG A 569 24.32 29.79 2.67
CA ARG A 569 24.65 31.11 2.12
C ARG A 569 23.50 32.10 2.22
N ARG A 570 22.25 31.64 2.03
CA ARG A 570 21.05 32.47 2.11
C ARG A 570 20.79 32.92 3.55
N ASP A 571 20.86 32.01 4.51
CA ASP A 571 20.59 32.29 5.92
C ASP A 571 21.64 33.25 6.50
N LEU A 572 22.90 33.10 6.07
CA LEU A 572 23.99 34.01 6.41
C LEU A 572 23.82 35.39 5.75
N ALA A 573 23.35 35.45 4.50
CA ALA A 573 23.09 36.72 3.81
C ALA A 573 21.93 37.50 4.46
N GLU A 574 20.88 36.79 4.90
CA GLU A 574 19.75 37.37 5.64
C GLU A 574 20.22 37.94 6.99
N HIS A 575 21.06 37.21 7.73
CA HIS A 575 21.62 37.66 9.01
C HIS A 575 22.42 38.97 8.89
N TYR A 576 23.23 39.11 7.83
CA TYR A 576 24.01 40.33 7.58
C TYR A 576 23.26 41.41 6.80
N GLY A 577 21.98 41.21 6.48
CA GLY A 577 21.18 42.17 5.70
C GLY A 577 21.73 42.42 4.29
N LEU A 578 22.40 41.41 3.72
CA LEU A 578 23.01 41.43 2.39
C LEU A 578 22.07 40.90 1.29
N ASP A 579 20.78 40.75 1.59
CA ASP A 579 19.74 40.40 0.61
C ASP A 579 19.63 41.47 -0.49
N GLY A 580 20.21 41.16 -1.65
CA GLY A 580 20.10 41.88 -2.93
C GLY A 580 19.88 40.93 -4.08
#